data_AF-A0A3D3ZP36-F1
#
_entry.id   AF-A0A3D3ZP36-F1
#
_cell.length_a   1.000
_cell.length_b   1.000
_cell.length_c   1.000
_cell.angle_alpha   90.00
_cell.angle_beta   90.00
_cell.angle_gamma   90.00
#
_symmetry.space_group_name_H-M   'P 1'
#
loop_
_entity.id
_entity.type
_entity.pdbx_description
1 polymer ?
#
loop_
_entity_poly.entity_id
_entity_poly.type
_entity_poly.pdbx_seq_one_letter_code
_entity_poly.pdbx_strand_id
1 'polypeptide(L)' 'SRSSAASVVYKRQGGEIQVTDAIEMQAQAGKCYGLRFTGMRYDTGNPLGLLTTSIAYALKRPDIAPGLRAYMQEVLHEA' A
#
# COMPACT_ATOMS: atom_id res chain seq x y z
N SER A 1 1.27 15.53 46.43
CA SER A 1 0.10 15.17 45.61
C SER A 1 0.02 16.08 44.39
N ARG A 2 0.59 15.64 43.27
CA ARG A 2 0.28 16.13 41.92
C ARG A 2 0.55 14.95 40.99
N SER A 3 -0.50 14.27 40.54
CA SER A 3 -0.38 13.21 39.54
C SER A 3 0.08 13.85 38.23
N SER A 4 1.25 13.47 37.73
CA SER A 4 1.66 13.79 36.37
C SER A 4 0.73 13.03 35.42
N ALA A 5 -0.27 13.71 34.87
CA ALA A 5 -0.97 13.19 33.70
C ALA A 5 0.09 13.12 32.59
N ALA A 6 0.51 11.92 32.25
CA ALA A 6 1.39 11.69 31.12
C ALA A 6 0.70 12.24 29.87
N SER A 7 1.18 13.39 29.39
CA SER A 7 0.78 13.93 28.11
C SER A 7 1.21 12.92 27.04
N VAL A 8 0.27 12.12 26.55
CA VAL A 8 0.48 11.29 25.37
C VAL A 8 0.76 12.24 24.21
N VAL A 9 2.01 12.32 23.81
CA VAL A 9 2.45 13.15 22.68
C VAL A 9 2.08 12.42 21.41
N TYR A 10 1.00 12.84 20.76
CA TYR A 10 0.65 12.38 19.41
C TYR A 10 1.70 12.88 18.43
N LYS A 11 2.34 11.98 17.67
CA LYS A 11 3.42 12.31 16.75
C LYS A 11 2.81 12.86 15.46
N ARG A 12 2.46 14.15 15.48
CA ARG A 12 1.87 14.83 14.32
C ARG A 12 2.93 15.04 13.25
N GLN A 13 2.81 14.33 12.13
CA GLN A 13 3.53 14.68 10.91
C GLN A 13 2.67 15.69 10.13
N GLY A 14 3.20 16.87 9.84
CA GLY A 14 2.49 17.90 9.05
C GLY A 14 1.23 18.50 9.69
N GLY A 15 0.98 18.26 10.99
CA GLY A 15 -0.22 18.75 11.69
C GLY A 15 -1.41 17.80 11.66
N GLU A 16 -1.31 16.68 10.93
CA GLU A 16 -2.35 15.66 10.86
C GLU A 16 -2.28 14.70 12.06
N ILE A 17 -3.46 14.24 12.49
CA ILE A 17 -3.59 13.14 13.45
C ILE A 17 -3.56 11.84 12.64
N GLN A 18 -2.56 11.00 12.87
CA GLN A 18 -2.34 9.77 12.11
C GLN A 18 -3.10 8.60 12.73
N VAL A 19 -3.79 7.82 11.91
CA VAL A 19 -4.46 6.57 12.36
C VAL A 19 -3.43 5.57 12.89
N THR A 20 -2.21 5.59 12.36
CA THR A 20 -1.09 4.73 12.80
C THR A 20 -0.76 4.92 14.28
N ASP A 21 -0.81 6.15 14.79
CA ASP A 21 -0.55 6.43 16.21
C ASP A 21 -1.60 5.75 17.10
N ALA A 22 -2.88 5.81 16.70
CA ALA A 22 -3.96 5.15 17.43
C ALA A 22 -3.84 3.61 17.39
N ILE A 23 -3.41 3.06 16.25
CA ILE A 23 -3.15 1.61 16.10
C ILE A 23 -2.00 1.19 17.02
N GLU A 24 -0.92 1.97 17.09
CA GLU A 24 0.22 1.69 17.99
C GLU A 24 -0.20 1.66 19.46
N MET A 25 -1.03 2.63 19.90
CA MET A 25 -1.58 2.64 21.26
C MET A 25 -2.42 1.38 21.55
N GLN A 26 -3.24 0.92 20.60
CA GLN A 26 -4.00 -0.32 20.75
C GLN A 26 -3.11 -1.56 20.77
N ALA A 27 -2.02 -1.56 20.00
CA ALA A 27 -1.03 -2.63 20.02
C ALA A 27 -0.30 -2.73 21.37
N GLN A 28 0.10 -1.60 21.96
CA GLN A 28 0.68 -1.55 23.31
C GLN A 28 -0.30 -2.01 24.39
N ALA A 29 -1.60 -1.76 24.21
CA ALA A 29 -2.66 -2.24 25.09
C ALA A 29 -3.01 -3.74 24.90
N GLY A 30 -2.33 -4.45 24.00
CA GLY A 30 -2.56 -5.88 23.73
C GLY A 30 -3.85 -6.19 22.96
N LYS A 31 -4.44 -5.20 22.29
CA LYS A 31 -5.71 -5.32 21.55
C LYS A 31 -5.57 -5.13 20.04
N CYS A 32 -4.37 -5.33 19.48
CA CYS A 32 -4.12 -5.26 18.05
C CYS A 32 -3.55 -6.59 17.54
N TYR A 33 -4.12 -7.11 16.46
CA TYR A 33 -3.69 -8.36 15.83
C TYR A 33 -3.34 -8.10 14.36
N GLY A 34 -2.19 -8.62 13.93
CA GLY A 34 -1.80 -8.62 12.52
C GLY A 34 -2.34 -9.84 11.80
N LEU A 35 -3.03 -9.65 10.68
CA LEU A 35 -3.40 -10.74 9.78
C LEU A 35 -2.36 -10.86 8.66
N ARG A 36 -1.69 -12.01 8.56
CA ARG A 36 -0.79 -12.29 7.44
C ARG A 36 -1.60 -12.61 6.19
N PHE A 37 -1.66 -11.66 5.27
CA PHE A 37 -2.22 -11.89 3.94
C PHE A 37 -1.27 -12.78 3.12
N THR A 38 -1.83 -13.82 2.50
CA THR A 38 -1.10 -14.68 1.56
C THR A 38 -1.69 -14.48 0.17
N GLY A 39 -0.96 -13.80 -0.69
CA GLY A 39 -1.38 -13.48 -2.05
C GLY A 39 -0.52 -12.39 -2.67
N MET A 40 -0.74 -12.12 -3.95
CA MET A 40 -0.07 -11.02 -4.63
C MET A 40 -0.72 -9.70 -4.20
N ARG A 41 0.07 -8.81 -3.61
CA ARG A 41 -0.35 -7.44 -3.30
C ARG A 41 0.16 -6.51 -4.40
N TYR A 42 -0.71 -5.67 -4.91
CA TYR A 42 -0.40 -4.61 -5.85
C TYR A 42 -0.44 -3.28 -5.12
N ASP A 43 0.62 -2.49 -5.22
CA ASP A 43 0.65 -1.13 -4.69
C ASP A 43 0.36 -0.13 -5.81
N THR A 44 -0.87 0.37 -5.87
CA THR A 44 -1.29 1.37 -6.87
C THR A 44 -1.13 2.80 -6.38
N GLY A 45 -0.49 3.02 -5.22
CA GLY A 45 -0.31 4.34 -4.61
C GLY A 45 0.73 5.22 -5.29
N ASN A 46 1.49 4.69 -6.25
CA ASN A 46 2.48 5.42 -7.03
C ASN A 46 2.33 5.13 -8.54
N PRO A 47 2.84 6.02 -9.43
CA PRO A 47 2.65 5.88 -10.88
C PRO A 47 3.13 4.55 -11.46
N LEU A 48 4.32 4.08 -11.07
CA LEU A 48 4.86 2.82 -11.57
C LEU A 48 4.03 1.61 -11.09
N GLY A 49 3.60 1.65 -9.84
CA GLY A 49 2.73 0.66 -9.24
C GLY A 49 1.38 0.54 -9.94
N LEU A 50 0.78 1.66 -10.33
CA LEU A 50 -0.44 1.69 -11.14
C LEU A 50 -0.23 1.01 -12.51
N LEU A 51 0.84 1.35 -13.22
CA LEU A 51 1.13 0.81 -14.56
C LEU A 51 1.39 -0.71 -14.51
N THR A 52 2.28 -1.14 -13.61
CA THR A 52 2.64 -2.56 -13.48
C THR A 52 1.46 -3.42 -13.06
N THR A 53 0.60 -2.91 -12.17
CA THR A 53 -0.65 -3.57 -11.79
C THR A 53 -1.59 -3.71 -12.99
N SER A 54 -1.79 -2.62 -13.74
CA SER A 54 -2.68 -2.61 -14.91
C SER A 54 -2.23 -3.63 -15.96
N ILE A 55 -0.92 -3.68 -16.26
CA ILE A 55 -0.33 -4.67 -17.16
C ILE A 55 -0.54 -6.08 -16.62
N ALA A 56 -0.26 -6.33 -15.33
CA ALA A 56 -0.38 -7.66 -14.74
C ALA A 56 -1.82 -8.21 -14.79
N TYR A 57 -2.84 -7.37 -14.63
CA TYR A 57 -4.23 -7.77 -14.78
C TYR A 57 -4.66 -7.93 -16.24
N ALA A 58 -4.22 -7.05 -17.14
CA ALA A 58 -4.50 -7.16 -18.56
C ALA A 58 -3.91 -8.44 -19.18
N LEU A 59 -2.73 -8.87 -18.74
CA LEU A 59 -2.10 -10.11 -19.20
C LEU A 59 -2.80 -11.39 -18.73
N LYS A 60 -3.73 -11.31 -17.78
CA LYS A 60 -4.60 -12.42 -17.35
C LYS A 60 -5.86 -12.55 -18.20
N ARG A 61 -6.19 -11.55 -19.02
CA ARG A 61 -7.39 -11.51 -19.85
C ARG A 61 -7.13 -12.12 -21.23
N PRO A 62 -7.79 -13.23 -21.63
CA PRO A 62 -7.53 -13.88 -22.91
C PRO A 62 -7.80 -13.00 -24.13
N ASP A 63 -8.74 -12.05 -24.02
CA ASP A 63 -9.14 -11.13 -25.08
C ASP A 63 -8.17 -9.93 -25.25
N ILE A 64 -7.37 -9.62 -24.22
CA ILE A 64 -6.44 -8.48 -24.23
C ILE A 64 -4.98 -8.92 -24.30
N ALA A 65 -4.62 -9.98 -23.59
CA ALA A 65 -3.24 -10.40 -23.42
C ALA A 65 -2.45 -10.58 -24.73
N PRO A 66 -3.01 -11.15 -25.82
CA PRO A 66 -2.27 -11.29 -27.08
C PRO A 66 -1.85 -9.93 -27.66
N GLY A 67 -2.78 -8.98 -27.77
CA GLY A 67 -2.51 -7.66 -28.33
C GLY A 67 -1.57 -6.84 -27.45
N LEU A 68 -1.74 -6.89 -26.14
CA LEU A 68 -0.87 -6.18 -25.20
C LEU A 68 0.58 -6.69 -25.26
N ARG A 69 0.79 -8.02 -25.36
CA ARG A 69 2.14 -8.59 -25.49
C ARG A 69 2.85 -8.12 -26.76
N ALA A 70 2.13 -8.12 -27.89
CA ALA A 70 2.69 -7.65 -29.16
C ALA A 70 3.11 -6.17 -29.06
N TYR A 71 2.24 -5.32 -28.53
CA TYR A 71 2.53 -3.90 -28.35
C TYR A 71 3.72 -3.65 -27.41
N MET A 72 3.79 -4.37 -26.27
CA MET A 72 4.93 -4.23 -25.36
C MET A 72 6.26 -4.63 -26.00
N GLN A 73 6.27 -5.66 -26.86
CA GLN A 73 7.48 -6.06 -27.59
C GLN A 73 7.92 -5.00 -28.61
N GLU A 74 6.97 -4.38 -29.32
CA GLU A 74 7.23 -3.27 -30.25
C GLU A 74 7.90 -2.10 -29.52
N VAL A 75 7.28 -1.60 -28.44
CA VAL A 75 7.80 -0.46 -27.67
C VAL A 75 9.17 -0.76 -27.05
N LEU A 76 9.42 -1.99 -26.60
CA LEU A 76 10.71 -2.37 -26.01
C LEU A 76 11.83 -2.56 -27.05
N HIS A 77 11.50 -2.73 -28.33
CA HIS A 77 12.50 -2.75 -29.41
C HIS A 77 12.82 -1.34 -29.93
N GLU A 78 11.90 -0.39 -29.79
CA GLU A 78 12.10 1.01 -30.17
C GLU A 78 12.89 1.83 -29.13
N ALA A 79 12.88 1.38 -27.86
CA ALA A 79 13.59 1.98 -26.74
C ALA A 79 15.06 1.52 -26.65
#